data_AF-A0A7R7XUI8-F1
#
_entry.id   AF-A0A7R7XUI8-F1
#
_cell.length_a   1.000
_cell.length_b   1.000
_cell.length_c   1.000
_cell.angle_alpha   90.00
_cell.angle_beta   90.00
_cell.angle_gamma   90.00
#
_symmetry.space_group_name_H-M   'P 1'
#
loop_
_entity.id
_entity.type
_entity.pdbx_description
1 polymer ?
#
loop_
_entity_poly.entity_id
_entity_poly.type
_entity_poly.pdbx_seq_one_letter_code
_entity_poly.pdbx_strand_id
1 'polypeptide(L)'
;MEGSWVRRLLHGNALGRAAIAHLWKQVDADIHAFANYDSHPKMDRLRPEASAIKCTSIGGIANHADLWETIRDPNVHIHRASIAQVSSKLPDTSIDLSDGTHIPAVDLLVHATGWKFAVPISFDPPALGAHLGLPYQTGSEYDWEPIEQEVESKMRSDLDASLFKHAAPPTRGVHHLYRRIASPSLIAEGDRSFAAMGALYNGAVSVVAEVQALWAVAFLTGGLDEICDGPLSNPEKVFESVAEDVVWSGLTGTALNVDTLPYNDMLMRDLGLNRYRAGGRWWKELVAVYGPRSYAGIVDEWMEMRARGRE
;
A
#
# COMPACT_ATOMS: atom_id res chain seq x y z
N MET A 1 -3.64 17.32 0.00
CA MET A 1 -3.30 18.02 1.27
C MET A 1 -1.94 18.75 1.22
N GLU A 2 -1.32 18.91 0.05
CA GLU A 2 -0.16 19.79 -0.09
C GLU A 2 -0.61 21.25 0.05
N GLY A 3 0.11 22.04 0.85
CA GLY A 3 -0.15 23.47 1.06
C GLY A 3 -1.24 23.85 2.09
N SER A 4 -1.99 22.90 2.66
CA SER A 4 -3.04 23.21 3.65
C SER A 4 -2.45 23.83 4.93
N TRP A 5 -3.13 24.86 5.47
CA TRP A 5 -2.77 25.48 6.74
C TRP A 5 -2.80 24.48 7.90
N VAL A 6 -3.65 23.44 7.82
CA VAL A 6 -3.73 22.37 8.81
C VAL A 6 -2.43 21.55 8.86
N ARG A 7 -1.87 21.19 7.69
CA ARG A 7 -0.57 20.50 7.61
C ARG A 7 0.53 21.36 8.23
N ARG A 8 0.54 22.66 7.94
CA ARG A 8 1.51 23.61 8.53
C ARG A 8 1.34 23.73 10.05
N LEU A 9 0.10 23.72 10.54
CA LEU A 9 -0.19 23.78 11.97
C LEU A 9 0.21 22.49 12.70
N LEU A 10 -0.09 21.32 12.13
CA LEU A 10 0.12 20.02 12.78
C LEU A 10 1.55 19.48 12.58
N HIS A 11 2.20 19.75 11.46
CA HIS A 11 3.53 19.20 11.15
C HIS A 11 4.62 20.26 10.99
N GLY A 12 4.25 21.51 10.67
CA GLY A 12 5.20 22.58 10.38
C GLY A 12 5.88 23.20 11.61
N ASN A 13 5.44 22.88 12.82
CA ASN A 13 6.05 23.39 14.07
C ASN A 13 6.17 22.29 15.14
N ALA A 14 7.00 22.56 16.15
CA ALA A 14 7.33 21.59 17.20
C ALA A 14 6.12 21.19 18.07
N LEU A 15 5.21 22.13 18.38
CA LEU A 15 4.03 21.86 19.20
C LEU A 15 3.04 20.95 18.46
N GLY A 16 2.78 21.23 17.18
CA GLY A 16 1.96 20.37 16.34
C GLY A 16 2.53 18.95 16.25
N ARG A 17 3.84 18.84 15.97
CA ARG A 17 4.51 17.52 15.89
C ARG A 17 4.44 16.77 17.21
N ALA A 18 4.59 17.45 18.34
CA ALA A 18 4.43 16.85 19.67
C ALA A 18 3.00 16.37 19.92
N ALA A 19 1.98 17.14 19.50
CA ALA A 19 0.58 16.74 19.61
C ALA A 19 0.26 15.50 18.77
N ILE A 20 0.74 15.47 17.52
CA ILE A 20 0.60 14.29 16.63
C ILE A 20 1.33 13.08 17.20
N ALA A 21 2.56 13.25 17.69
CA ALA A 21 3.29 12.16 18.34
C ALA A 21 2.56 11.62 19.59
N HIS A 22 1.90 12.49 20.35
CA HIS A 22 1.10 12.08 21.49
C HIS A 22 -0.16 11.31 21.09
N LEU A 23 -0.90 11.78 20.08
CA LEU A 23 -2.05 11.06 19.52
C LEU A 23 -1.65 9.65 19.08
N TRP A 24 -0.55 9.56 18.34
CA TRP A 24 0.00 8.30 17.88
C TRP A 24 0.41 7.38 19.02
N LYS A 25 1.03 7.91 20.07
CA LYS A 25 1.35 7.14 21.28
C LYS A 25 0.09 6.59 21.97
N GLN A 26 -1.02 7.34 21.98
CA GLN A 26 -2.28 6.88 22.55
C GLN A 26 -2.87 5.73 21.72
N VAL A 27 -2.93 5.87 20.39
CA VAL A 27 -3.41 4.80 19.49
C VAL A 27 -2.60 3.53 19.67
N ASP A 28 -1.27 3.63 19.76
CA ASP A 28 -0.40 2.49 19.98
C ASP A 28 -0.67 1.81 21.34
N ALA A 29 -0.90 2.60 22.40
CA ALA A 29 -1.26 2.08 23.73
C ALA A 29 -2.62 1.35 23.72
N ASP A 30 -3.62 1.88 23.01
CA ASP A 30 -4.94 1.25 22.88
C ASP A 30 -4.85 -0.08 22.13
N ILE A 31 -4.04 -0.17 21.07
CA ILE A 31 -3.77 -1.44 20.35
C ILE A 31 -3.14 -2.47 21.29
N HIS A 32 -2.14 -2.07 22.08
CA HIS A 32 -1.50 -2.96 23.05
C HIS A 32 -2.46 -3.43 24.14
N ALA A 33 -3.30 -2.53 24.65
CA ALA A 33 -4.32 -2.84 25.65
C ALA A 33 -5.36 -3.82 25.08
N PHE A 34 -5.81 -3.62 23.84
CA PHE A 34 -6.73 -4.51 23.16
C PHE A 34 -6.16 -5.92 22.97
N ALA A 35 -4.90 -6.04 22.53
CA ALA A 35 -4.24 -7.33 22.37
C ALA A 35 -3.93 -8.02 23.72
N ASN A 36 -3.82 -7.24 24.80
CA ASN A 36 -3.58 -7.69 26.17
C ASN A 36 -2.38 -8.64 26.29
N TYR A 37 -1.22 -8.21 25.76
CA TYR A 37 0.00 -9.00 25.74
C TYR A 37 0.49 -9.42 27.14
N ASP A 38 0.15 -8.65 28.17
CA ASP A 38 0.52 -8.92 29.57
C ASP A 38 -0.33 -10.03 30.21
N SER A 39 -1.37 -10.54 29.53
CA SER A 39 -2.29 -11.55 30.08
C SER A 39 -1.67 -12.92 30.36
N HIS A 40 -0.57 -13.27 29.68
CA HIS A 40 0.07 -14.58 29.81
C HIS A 40 1.52 -14.54 29.31
N PRO A 41 2.50 -15.28 29.90
CA PRO A 41 3.90 -15.29 29.43
C PRO A 41 4.06 -15.65 27.94
N LYS A 42 3.14 -16.46 27.41
CA LYS A 42 3.06 -16.81 25.98
C LYS A 42 2.71 -15.61 25.10
N MET A 43 1.82 -14.73 25.58
CA MET A 43 1.35 -13.56 24.85
C MET A 43 2.42 -12.49 24.74
N ASP A 44 3.32 -12.37 25.73
CA ASP A 44 4.44 -11.42 25.66
C ASP A 44 5.36 -11.72 24.46
N ARG A 45 5.48 -12.99 24.06
CA ARG A 45 6.22 -13.39 22.84
C ARG A 45 5.60 -12.85 21.56
N LEU A 46 4.33 -12.46 21.55
CA LEU A 46 3.65 -11.85 20.40
C LEU A 46 3.76 -10.32 20.38
N ARG A 47 4.33 -9.71 21.42
CA ARG A 47 4.49 -8.25 21.48
C ARG A 47 5.35 -7.78 20.31
N PRO A 48 4.89 -6.80 19.51
CA PRO A 48 5.67 -6.29 18.40
C PRO A 48 6.88 -5.50 18.91
N GLU A 49 7.98 -5.55 18.16
CA GLU A 49 9.21 -4.79 18.48
C GLU A 49 9.11 -3.31 18.08
N ALA A 50 8.19 -3.00 17.17
CA ALA A 50 7.91 -1.66 16.69
C ALA A 50 6.46 -1.29 16.99
N SER A 51 6.22 0.00 17.22
CA SER A 51 4.86 0.55 17.29
C SER A 51 4.13 0.29 15.97
N ALA A 52 2.80 0.12 16.04
CA ALA A 52 1.93 -0.01 14.87
C ALA A 52 2.12 1.12 13.84
N ILE A 53 2.61 2.28 14.28
CA ILE A 53 2.76 3.51 13.49
C ILE A 53 4.10 3.56 12.77
N LYS A 54 5.09 2.86 13.31
CA LYS A 54 6.41 2.67 12.67
C LYS A 54 6.47 1.40 11.83
N CYS A 55 5.42 0.59 11.89
CA CYS A 55 5.31 -0.62 11.12
C CYS A 55 4.77 -0.26 9.73
N THR A 56 5.56 -0.56 8.70
CA THR A 56 5.17 -0.34 7.30
C THR A 56 4.61 -1.61 6.65
N SER A 57 4.54 -2.71 7.40
CA SER A 57 3.99 -3.99 6.94
C SER A 57 2.46 -4.02 7.02
N ILE A 58 1.87 -4.96 6.28
CA ILE A 58 0.42 -5.16 6.26
C ILE A 58 -0.05 -5.62 7.64
N GLY A 59 -1.00 -4.90 8.21
CA GLY A 59 -1.65 -5.28 9.46
C GLY A 59 -2.44 -6.58 9.31
N GLY A 60 -2.29 -7.50 10.27
CA GLY A 60 -3.17 -8.66 10.39
C GLY A 60 -4.52 -8.28 11.00
N ILE A 61 -5.57 -9.02 10.64
CA ILE A 61 -6.92 -8.83 11.20
C ILE A 61 -7.27 -10.05 12.05
N ALA A 62 -7.72 -9.79 13.28
CA ALA A 62 -8.30 -10.81 14.14
C ALA A 62 -9.71 -11.18 13.64
N ASN A 63 -9.80 -12.07 12.65
CA ASN A 63 -11.06 -12.44 12.00
C ASN A 63 -11.96 -13.33 12.87
N HIS A 64 -11.41 -13.95 13.92
CA HIS A 64 -12.14 -14.82 14.84
C HIS A 64 -12.18 -14.20 16.23
N ALA A 65 -13.38 -14.17 16.83
CA ALA A 65 -13.62 -13.55 18.14
C ALA A 65 -12.78 -14.20 19.26
N ASP A 66 -12.49 -15.49 19.12
CA ASP A 66 -11.74 -16.34 20.04
C ASP A 66 -10.25 -16.45 19.68
N LEU A 67 -9.73 -15.69 18.71
CA LEU A 67 -8.33 -15.77 18.29
C LEU A 67 -7.36 -15.68 19.47
N TRP A 68 -7.54 -14.68 20.34
CA TRP A 68 -6.66 -14.46 21.49
C TRP A 68 -6.81 -15.55 22.56
N GLU A 69 -8.00 -16.13 22.71
CA GLU A 69 -8.24 -17.25 23.63
C GLU A 69 -7.57 -18.52 23.11
N THR A 70 -7.74 -18.80 21.82
CA THR A 70 -7.09 -19.92 21.10
C THR A 70 -5.56 -19.83 21.24
N ILE A 71 -4.97 -18.65 21.05
CA ILE A 71 -3.52 -18.47 21.22
C ILE A 71 -3.06 -18.80 22.65
N ARG A 72 -3.88 -18.48 23.66
CA ARG A 72 -3.56 -18.75 25.07
C ARG A 72 -3.69 -20.23 25.42
N ASP A 73 -4.47 -21.01 24.68
CA ASP A 73 -4.68 -22.45 24.92
C ASP A 73 -3.36 -23.20 25.14
N PRO A 74 -3.25 -24.11 26.14
CA PRO A 74 -2.01 -24.80 26.45
C PRO A 74 -1.34 -25.51 25.28
N ASN A 75 -2.08 -25.95 24.26
CA ASN A 75 -1.58 -26.69 23.11
C ASN A 75 -1.02 -25.80 21.99
N VAL A 76 -1.18 -24.48 22.09
CA VAL A 76 -0.58 -23.53 21.15
C VAL A 76 0.77 -23.07 21.67
N HIS A 77 1.84 -23.32 20.92
CA HIS A 77 3.20 -22.94 21.30
C HIS A 77 3.74 -21.86 20.34
N ILE A 78 4.39 -20.84 20.90
CA ILE A 78 4.90 -19.69 20.14
C ILE A 78 6.42 -19.66 20.20
N HIS A 79 7.04 -19.71 19.03
CA HIS A 79 8.48 -19.62 18.85
C HIS A 79 8.82 -18.37 18.01
N ARG A 80 9.65 -17.48 18.55
CA ARG A 80 10.22 -16.33 17.79
C ARG A 80 11.54 -16.74 17.14
N ALA A 81 11.49 -17.74 16.28
CA ALA A 81 12.64 -18.31 15.60
C ALA A 81 12.26 -18.72 14.18
N SER A 82 13.21 -18.71 13.25
CA SER A 82 13.00 -19.25 11.91
C SER A 82 13.21 -20.76 11.92
N ILE A 83 12.62 -21.44 10.94
CA ILE A 83 12.91 -22.86 10.68
C ILE A 83 14.33 -22.95 10.11
N ALA A 84 15.23 -23.62 10.82
CA ALA A 84 16.60 -23.85 10.38
C ALA A 84 16.70 -25.10 9.50
N GLN A 85 16.01 -26.18 9.89
CA GLN A 85 15.98 -27.43 9.15
C GLN A 85 14.66 -28.17 9.33
N VAL A 86 14.19 -28.81 8.26
CA VAL A 86 13.11 -29.80 8.31
C VAL A 86 13.75 -31.16 8.03
N SER A 87 13.75 -32.05 9.02
CA SER A 87 14.23 -33.41 8.87
C SER A 87 13.04 -34.30 8.50
N SER A 88 12.84 -34.53 7.21
CA SER A 88 11.75 -35.36 6.68
C SER A 88 12.20 -36.81 6.49
N LYS A 89 12.18 -37.60 7.56
CA LYS A 89 12.16 -39.07 7.46
C LYS A 89 10.78 -39.50 7.93
N LEU A 90 9.92 -40.01 7.05
CA LEU A 90 8.66 -40.58 7.50
C LEU A 90 8.95 -41.88 8.29
N PRO A 91 8.37 -42.10 9.48
CA PRO A 91 7.35 -41.28 10.17
C PRO A 91 7.91 -40.18 11.11
N ASP A 92 9.22 -40.14 11.33
CA ASP A 92 9.94 -39.25 12.27
C ASP A 92 10.22 -37.82 11.74
N THR A 93 9.23 -37.17 11.13
CA THR A 93 9.42 -35.77 10.68
C THR A 93 9.64 -34.87 11.89
N SER A 94 10.70 -34.07 11.86
CA SER A 94 11.04 -33.12 12.93
C SER A 94 11.51 -31.78 12.37
N ILE A 95 11.36 -30.73 13.16
CA ILE A 95 11.74 -29.36 12.80
C ILE A 95 12.75 -28.85 13.82
N ASP A 96 13.90 -28.40 13.33
CA ASP A 96 14.89 -27.68 14.12
C ASP A 96 14.75 -26.18 13.85
N LEU A 97 14.62 -25.40 14.92
CA LEU A 97 14.52 -23.94 14.86
C LEU A 97 15.90 -23.27 15.01
N SER A 98 16.00 -22.02 14.56
CA SER A 98 17.24 -21.24 14.62
C SER A 98 17.75 -20.95 16.03
N ASP A 99 16.90 -21.07 17.04
CA ASP A 99 17.25 -20.92 18.46
C ASP A 99 17.71 -22.24 19.12
N GLY A 100 17.81 -23.32 18.34
CA GLY A 100 18.18 -24.66 18.81
C GLY A 100 17.02 -25.49 19.33
N THR A 101 15.78 -24.97 19.32
CA THR A 101 14.60 -25.75 19.68
C THR A 101 14.37 -26.89 18.68
N HIS A 102 14.14 -28.09 19.19
CA HIS A 102 13.75 -29.26 18.41
C HIS A 102 12.27 -29.59 18.60
N ILE A 103 11.52 -29.69 17.51
CA ILE A 103 10.11 -30.07 17.49
C ILE A 103 10.00 -31.47 16.84
N PRO A 104 9.78 -32.54 17.63
CA PRO A 104 9.65 -33.90 17.12
C PRO A 104 8.24 -34.18 16.59
N ALA A 105 8.10 -35.27 15.83
CA ALA A 105 6.82 -35.87 15.44
C ALA A 105 5.82 -34.89 14.80
N VAL A 106 6.24 -34.19 13.75
CA VAL A 106 5.42 -33.22 13.02
C VAL A 106 4.63 -33.92 11.92
N ASP A 107 3.31 -33.97 12.05
CA ASP A 107 2.41 -34.56 11.05
C ASP A 107 2.09 -33.62 9.88
N LEU A 108 2.05 -32.31 10.14
CA LEU A 108 1.67 -31.29 9.16
C LEU A 108 2.45 -29.99 9.38
N LEU A 109 3.02 -29.46 8.29
CA LEU A 109 3.63 -28.14 8.24
C LEU A 109 2.84 -27.23 7.29
N VAL A 110 2.32 -26.12 7.81
CA VAL A 110 1.58 -25.12 7.02
C VAL A 110 2.41 -23.85 6.89
N HIS A 111 2.83 -23.51 5.67
CA HIS A 111 3.55 -22.26 5.38
C HIS A 111 2.57 -21.10 5.15
N ALA A 112 2.19 -20.41 6.23
CA ALA A 112 1.36 -19.20 6.15
C ALA A 112 2.19 -17.93 5.84
N THR A 113 3.05 -17.98 4.83
CA THR A 113 4.07 -16.95 4.51
C THR A 113 3.63 -15.92 3.47
N GLY A 114 2.33 -15.81 3.21
CA GLY A 114 1.75 -14.86 2.25
C GLY A 114 1.85 -15.29 0.79
N TRP A 115 1.76 -14.32 -0.12
CA TRP A 115 1.67 -14.52 -1.58
C TRP A 115 2.76 -13.74 -2.31
N LYS A 116 3.13 -14.20 -3.51
CA LYS A 116 3.98 -13.47 -4.46
C LYS A 116 3.12 -12.98 -5.62
N PHE A 117 3.28 -11.73 -6.02
CA PHE A 117 2.66 -11.22 -7.25
C PHE A 117 3.34 -11.86 -8.45
N ALA A 118 2.52 -12.34 -9.37
CA ALA A 118 2.96 -12.77 -10.68
C ALA A 118 1.88 -12.34 -11.67
N VAL A 119 2.31 -11.88 -12.84
CA VAL A 119 1.40 -11.69 -13.97
C VAL A 119 1.28 -13.04 -14.67
N PRO A 120 0.12 -13.72 -14.62
CA PRO A 120 -0.02 -15.08 -15.14
C PRO A 120 -0.23 -15.12 -16.66
N ILE A 121 -0.05 -13.99 -17.34
CA ILE A 121 -0.29 -13.82 -18.77
C ILE A 121 1.06 -13.72 -19.46
N SER A 122 1.22 -14.47 -20.55
CA SER A 122 2.37 -14.34 -21.44
C SER A 122 2.08 -13.30 -22.51
N PHE A 123 3.02 -12.37 -22.70
CA PHE A 123 2.93 -11.34 -23.73
C PHE A 123 3.78 -11.71 -24.95
N ASP A 124 3.31 -11.31 -26.13
CA ASP A 124 4.03 -11.41 -27.40
C ASP A 124 4.03 -10.05 -28.10
N PRO A 125 5.20 -9.41 -28.35
CA PRO A 125 6.53 -9.89 -28.00
C PRO A 125 6.76 -9.92 -26.48
N PRO A 126 7.70 -10.74 -25.97
CA PRO A 126 7.92 -10.87 -24.53
C PRO A 126 8.23 -9.54 -23.81
N ALA A 127 8.88 -8.60 -24.49
CA ALA A 127 9.18 -7.26 -23.97
C ALA A 127 7.94 -6.38 -23.71
N LEU A 128 6.78 -6.72 -24.27
CA LEU A 128 5.55 -5.95 -24.10
C LEU A 128 5.14 -5.85 -22.62
N GLY A 129 5.38 -6.88 -21.81
CA GLY A 129 5.08 -6.81 -20.37
C GLY A 129 5.79 -5.65 -19.68
N ALA A 130 7.09 -5.45 -19.96
CA ALA A 130 7.86 -4.34 -19.44
C ALA A 130 7.37 -2.99 -19.97
N HIS A 131 7.04 -2.93 -21.27
CA HIS A 131 6.47 -1.73 -21.89
C HIS A 131 5.11 -1.34 -21.29
N LEU A 132 4.31 -2.32 -20.84
CA LEU A 132 3.06 -2.11 -20.10
C LEU A 132 3.27 -1.73 -18.63
N GLY A 133 4.52 -1.56 -18.17
CA GLY A 133 4.85 -1.21 -16.79
C GLY A 133 4.68 -2.39 -15.81
N LEU A 134 4.60 -3.63 -16.31
CA LEU A 134 4.41 -4.82 -15.49
C LEU A 134 5.75 -5.44 -15.08
N PRO A 135 5.79 -6.19 -13.96
CA PRO A 135 6.98 -6.92 -13.54
C PRO A 135 7.47 -7.85 -14.64
N TYR A 136 8.71 -7.65 -15.10
CA TYR A 136 9.30 -8.48 -16.15
C TYR A 136 10.72 -8.93 -15.79
N GLN A 137 11.10 -10.14 -16.21
CA GLN A 137 12.37 -10.77 -15.80
C GLN A 137 13.58 -10.26 -16.56
N THR A 138 13.39 -9.78 -17.78
CA THR A 138 14.41 -9.07 -18.57
C THR A 138 14.09 -7.58 -18.48
N GLY A 139 15.13 -6.74 -18.42
CA GLY A 139 15.02 -5.33 -17.99
C GLY A 139 13.94 -4.49 -18.68
N SER A 140 13.58 -3.39 -18.03
CA SER A 140 12.68 -2.36 -18.58
C SER A 140 13.26 -1.76 -19.86
N GLU A 141 12.39 -1.40 -20.81
CA GLU A 141 12.78 -0.62 -21.99
C GLU A 141 13.24 0.79 -21.60
N TYR A 142 12.58 1.38 -20.60
CA TYR A 142 12.98 2.65 -20.01
C TYR A 142 14.03 2.41 -18.91
N ASP A 143 15.11 3.18 -18.95
CA ASP A 143 16.13 3.19 -17.88
C ASP A 143 15.63 4.01 -16.69
N TRP A 144 15.06 3.33 -15.70
CA TRP A 144 14.53 3.94 -14.47
C TRP A 144 15.63 4.37 -13.50
N GLU A 145 16.85 3.85 -13.63
CA GLU A 145 17.91 4.03 -12.64
C GLU A 145 18.23 5.52 -12.38
N PRO A 146 18.39 6.40 -13.39
CA PRO A 146 18.71 7.80 -13.15
C PRO A 146 17.63 8.55 -12.35
N ILE A 147 16.36 8.39 -12.71
CA ILE A 147 15.24 9.10 -12.07
C ILE A 147 14.96 8.54 -10.68
N GLU A 148 15.05 7.22 -10.49
CA GLU A 148 14.88 6.59 -9.18
C GLU A 148 16.00 6.99 -8.22
N GLN A 149 17.25 7.10 -8.67
CA GLN A 149 18.36 7.59 -7.86
C GLN A 149 18.17 9.06 -7.43
N GLU A 150 17.72 9.92 -8.33
CA GLU A 150 17.44 11.33 -8.01
C GLU A 150 16.32 11.45 -6.96
N VAL A 151 15.22 10.73 -7.18
CA VAL A 151 14.07 10.67 -6.27
C VAL A 151 14.49 10.09 -4.91
N GLU A 152 15.26 9.01 -4.89
CA GLU A 152 15.76 8.40 -3.65
C GLU A 152 16.62 9.38 -2.86
N SER A 153 17.55 10.08 -3.52
CA SER A 153 18.41 11.09 -2.90
C SER A 153 17.58 12.18 -2.22
N LYS A 154 16.59 12.73 -2.93
CA LYS A 154 15.66 13.76 -2.42
C LYS A 154 14.80 13.23 -1.27
N MET A 155 14.25 12.03 -1.39
CA MET A 155 13.46 11.42 -0.31
C MET A 155 14.29 11.21 0.95
N ARG A 156 15.54 10.74 0.81
CA ARG A 156 16.45 10.55 1.94
C ARG A 156 16.93 11.86 2.57
N SER A 157 16.98 12.96 1.81
CA SER A 157 17.29 14.28 2.37
C SER A 157 16.10 14.87 3.15
N ASP A 158 14.89 14.64 2.68
CA ASP A 158 13.68 15.31 3.18
C ASP A 158 13.00 14.54 4.32
N LEU A 159 13.19 13.22 4.38
CA LEU A 159 12.49 12.33 5.31
C LEU A 159 13.39 11.87 6.48
N ASP A 160 12.74 11.61 7.62
CA ASP A 160 13.43 11.06 8.80
C ASP A 160 13.88 9.62 8.55
N ALA A 161 15.18 9.35 8.73
CA ALA A 161 15.78 8.03 8.50
C ALA A 161 15.14 6.91 9.34
N SER A 162 14.49 7.23 10.46
CA SER A 162 13.77 6.25 11.29
C SER A 162 12.57 5.61 10.60
N LEU A 163 12.03 6.23 9.53
CA LEU A 163 10.95 5.66 8.70
C LEU A 163 11.40 4.39 7.97
N PHE A 164 12.70 4.27 7.69
CA PHE A 164 13.26 3.14 6.93
C PHE A 164 13.78 2.02 7.84
N LYS A 165 13.81 2.23 9.16
CA LYS A 165 14.43 1.31 10.12
C LYS A 165 13.81 -0.09 10.13
N HIS A 166 12.49 -0.16 9.90
CA HIS A 166 11.71 -1.39 9.94
C HIS A 166 11.21 -1.80 8.55
N ALA A 167 11.83 -1.27 7.49
CA ALA A 167 11.46 -1.60 6.12
C ALA A 167 11.66 -3.10 5.86
N ALA A 168 10.64 -3.73 5.30
CA ALA A 168 10.75 -5.07 4.77
C ALA A 168 11.70 -5.09 3.57
N PRO A 169 12.35 -6.24 3.28
CA PRO A 169 13.14 -6.37 2.06
C PRO A 169 12.33 -6.03 0.82
N PRO A 170 12.94 -5.43 -0.22
CA PRO A 170 12.24 -5.10 -1.45
C PRO A 170 11.58 -6.34 -2.05
N THR A 171 10.29 -6.23 -2.39
CA THR A 171 9.59 -7.26 -3.14
C THR A 171 10.14 -7.35 -4.56
N ARG A 172 10.43 -8.56 -5.03
CA ARG A 172 10.76 -8.80 -6.45
C ARG A 172 9.53 -8.52 -7.31
N GLY A 173 9.75 -7.94 -8.48
CA GLY A 173 8.69 -7.66 -9.44
C GLY A 173 7.98 -6.33 -9.19
N VAL A 174 8.73 -5.24 -9.38
CA VAL A 174 8.23 -3.87 -9.27
C VAL A 174 7.31 -3.56 -10.45
N HIS A 175 6.20 -2.87 -10.19
CA HIS A 175 5.32 -2.34 -11.22
C HIS A 175 5.68 -0.87 -11.45
N HIS A 176 5.89 -0.50 -12.69
CA HIS A 176 6.11 0.88 -13.12
C HIS A 176 4.83 1.41 -13.75
N LEU A 177 3.80 1.61 -12.92
CA LEU A 177 2.46 2.00 -13.35
C LEU A 177 2.07 3.36 -12.79
N TYR A 178 1.72 4.30 -13.66
CA TYR A 178 1.16 5.58 -13.27
C TYR A 178 -0.17 5.36 -12.54
N ARG A 179 -0.27 5.94 -11.34
CA ARG A 179 -1.41 5.74 -10.42
C ARG A 179 -1.68 4.27 -10.07
N ARG A 180 -0.71 3.38 -10.31
CA ARG A 180 -0.84 1.91 -10.22
C ARG A 180 -1.91 1.33 -11.16
N ILE A 181 -2.15 2.02 -12.28
CA ILE A 181 -3.17 1.66 -13.28
C ILE A 181 -2.58 1.65 -14.69
N ALA A 182 -2.00 2.76 -15.14
CA ALA A 182 -1.64 2.95 -16.55
C ALA A 182 -0.13 2.84 -16.81
N SER A 183 0.25 2.38 -18.00
CA SER A 183 1.67 2.39 -18.40
C SER A 183 2.13 3.83 -18.69
N PRO A 184 3.25 4.28 -18.11
CA PRO A 184 3.83 5.59 -18.44
C PRO A 184 4.29 5.67 -19.91
N SER A 185 4.75 4.56 -20.50
CA SER A 185 5.12 4.51 -21.92
C SER A 185 3.91 4.70 -22.84
N LEU A 186 2.81 3.97 -22.60
CA LEU A 186 1.58 4.14 -23.37
C LEU A 186 1.00 5.56 -23.20
N ILE A 187 1.09 6.13 -22.00
CA ILE A 187 0.69 7.52 -21.75
C ILE A 187 1.45 8.46 -22.68
N ALA A 188 2.78 8.34 -22.74
CA ALA A 188 3.65 9.18 -23.55
C ALA A 188 3.41 9.02 -25.06
N GLU A 189 3.00 7.83 -25.50
CA GLU A 189 2.65 7.54 -26.90
C GLU A 189 1.24 8.02 -27.28
N GLY A 190 0.43 8.47 -26.31
CA GLY A 190 -0.97 8.79 -26.54
C GLY A 190 -1.87 7.57 -26.64
N ASP A 191 -1.36 6.37 -26.33
CA ASP A 191 -2.16 5.14 -26.30
C ASP A 191 -2.92 5.02 -24.96
N ARG A 192 -4.18 4.62 -25.05
CA ARG A 192 -5.12 4.41 -23.94
C ARG A 192 -5.69 2.99 -23.96
N SER A 193 -5.03 2.04 -24.62
CA SER A 193 -5.56 0.70 -24.88
C SER A 193 -5.45 -0.27 -23.70
N PHE A 194 -4.66 0.04 -22.67
CA PHE A 194 -4.37 -0.87 -21.57
C PHE A 194 -4.42 -0.19 -20.19
N ALA A 195 -5.05 -0.86 -19.23
CA ALA A 195 -5.03 -0.49 -17.82
C ALA A 195 -4.89 -1.75 -16.96
N ALA A 196 -3.95 -1.72 -16.02
CA ALA A 196 -3.82 -2.70 -14.96
C ALA A 196 -4.77 -2.36 -13.80
N MET A 197 -5.35 -3.38 -13.18
CA MET A 197 -6.28 -3.23 -12.07
C MET A 197 -5.81 -4.05 -10.87
N GLY A 198 -5.97 -3.50 -9.66
CA GLY A 198 -5.67 -4.23 -8.43
C GLY A 198 -4.17 -4.44 -8.14
N ALA A 199 -3.27 -3.69 -8.79
CA ALA A 199 -1.84 -3.68 -8.48
C ALA A 199 -1.54 -2.87 -7.19
N LEU A 200 -2.30 -3.14 -6.11
CA LEU A 200 -2.18 -2.47 -4.81
C LEU A 200 -2.80 -3.31 -3.68
N TYR A 201 -2.46 -2.96 -2.43
CA TYR A 201 -3.04 -3.48 -1.20
C TYR A 201 -3.56 -2.34 -0.32
N ASN A 202 -4.73 -2.55 0.29
CA ASN A 202 -5.34 -1.62 1.21
C ASN A 202 -6.43 -2.32 2.05
N GLY A 203 -6.85 -1.69 3.16
CA GLY A 203 -7.88 -2.23 4.05
C GLY A 203 -9.33 -2.03 3.60
N ALA A 204 -9.59 -1.22 2.58
CA ALA A 204 -10.93 -0.85 2.10
C ALA A 204 -11.09 -1.18 0.61
N VAL A 205 -10.83 -2.45 0.26
CA VAL A 205 -10.64 -2.92 -1.12
C VAL A 205 -11.78 -2.51 -2.05
N SER A 206 -13.04 -2.64 -1.63
CA SER A 206 -14.20 -2.30 -2.46
C SER A 206 -14.25 -0.83 -2.84
N VAL A 207 -13.95 0.06 -1.89
CA VAL A 207 -13.99 1.52 -2.11
C VAL A 207 -12.84 1.97 -3.01
N VAL A 208 -11.65 1.41 -2.82
CA VAL A 208 -10.51 1.70 -3.70
C VAL A 208 -10.77 1.16 -5.11
N ALA A 209 -11.30 -0.05 -5.24
CA ALA A 209 -11.59 -0.66 -6.54
C ALA A 209 -12.62 0.15 -7.35
N GLU A 210 -13.65 0.70 -6.70
CA GLU A 210 -14.67 1.52 -7.37
C GLU A 210 -14.06 2.80 -7.97
N VAL A 211 -13.27 3.53 -7.19
CA VAL A 211 -12.59 4.76 -7.65
C VAL A 211 -11.52 4.44 -8.70
N GLN A 212 -10.76 3.35 -8.50
CA GLN A 212 -9.75 2.88 -9.45
C GLN A 212 -10.38 2.50 -10.79
N ALA A 213 -11.54 1.83 -10.77
CA ALA A 213 -12.26 1.43 -11.98
C ALA A 213 -12.79 2.65 -12.74
N LEU A 214 -13.33 3.65 -12.04
CA LEU A 214 -13.76 4.90 -12.68
C LEU A 214 -12.58 5.63 -13.35
N TRP A 215 -11.44 5.72 -12.66
CA TRP A 215 -10.22 6.30 -13.22
C TRP A 215 -9.73 5.52 -14.45
N ALA A 216 -9.72 4.19 -14.38
CA ALA A 216 -9.31 3.33 -15.50
C ALA A 216 -10.24 3.49 -16.71
N VAL A 217 -11.56 3.54 -16.51
CA VAL A 217 -12.52 3.80 -17.60
C VAL A 217 -12.31 5.20 -18.19
N ALA A 218 -12.07 6.21 -17.36
CA ALA A 218 -11.75 7.55 -17.83
C ALA A 218 -10.47 7.58 -18.67
N PHE A 219 -9.44 6.83 -18.27
CA PHE A 219 -8.21 6.67 -19.04
C PHE A 219 -8.48 5.98 -20.38
N LEU A 220 -9.08 4.78 -20.37
CA LEU A 220 -9.32 3.95 -21.56
C LEU A 220 -10.23 4.63 -22.60
N THR A 221 -11.10 5.55 -22.16
CA THR A 221 -12.03 6.28 -23.04
C THR A 221 -11.53 7.67 -23.45
N GLY A 222 -10.28 8.02 -23.11
CA GLY A 222 -9.70 9.34 -23.38
C GLY A 222 -10.31 10.49 -22.55
N GLY A 223 -11.15 10.18 -21.58
CA GLY A 223 -11.81 11.18 -20.73
C GLY A 223 -10.84 11.97 -19.84
N LEU A 224 -9.65 11.42 -19.54
CA LEU A 224 -8.60 12.16 -18.82
C LEU A 224 -7.87 13.18 -19.69
N ASP A 225 -7.86 12.99 -21.02
CA ASP A 225 -7.22 13.91 -21.97
C ASP A 225 -8.05 15.19 -22.17
N GLU A 226 -9.35 15.14 -21.86
CA GLU A 226 -10.28 16.28 -21.91
C GLU A 226 -10.04 17.31 -20.78
N ILE A 227 -9.29 16.93 -19.74
CA ILE A 227 -9.06 17.77 -18.56
C ILE A 227 -7.88 18.70 -18.84
N CYS A 228 -8.14 20.01 -18.90
CA CYS A 228 -7.10 21.03 -19.07
C CYS A 228 -6.07 20.98 -17.93
N ASP A 229 -4.78 21.01 -18.26
CA ASP A 229 -3.67 20.78 -17.33
C ASP A 229 -3.85 19.50 -16.48
N GLY A 230 -4.50 18.50 -17.08
CA GLY A 230 -4.87 17.25 -16.44
C GLY A 230 -3.68 16.35 -16.07
N PRO A 231 -3.96 15.19 -15.46
CA PRO A 231 -2.94 14.31 -14.89
C PRO A 231 -1.99 13.69 -15.92
N LEU A 232 -2.34 13.75 -17.22
CA LEU A 232 -1.55 13.21 -18.32
C LEU A 232 -0.85 14.30 -19.15
N SER A 233 -1.03 15.58 -18.80
CA SER A 233 -0.57 16.73 -19.59
C SER A 233 0.96 16.88 -19.66
N ASN A 234 1.68 16.29 -18.71
CA ASN A 234 3.14 16.34 -18.64
C ASN A 234 3.71 14.93 -18.46
N PRO A 235 4.27 14.33 -19.51
CA PRO A 235 4.88 13.00 -19.45
C PRO A 235 6.02 12.91 -18.43
N GLU A 236 6.89 13.91 -18.29
CA GLU A 236 8.00 13.89 -17.33
C GLU A 236 7.48 13.73 -15.89
N LYS A 237 6.41 14.45 -15.53
CA LYS A 237 5.76 14.31 -14.22
C LYS A 237 5.10 12.95 -14.01
N VAL A 238 4.65 12.30 -15.08
CA VAL A 238 4.11 10.93 -15.02
C VAL A 238 5.22 9.97 -14.63
N PHE A 239 6.38 10.04 -15.29
CA PHE A 239 7.56 9.22 -14.96
C PHE A 239 8.10 9.52 -13.55
N GLU A 240 8.22 10.80 -13.18
CA GLU A 240 8.61 11.22 -11.83
C GLU A 240 7.67 10.63 -10.77
N SER A 241 6.35 10.72 -10.99
CA SER A 241 5.35 10.17 -10.06
C SER A 241 5.41 8.65 -9.94
N VAL A 242 5.79 7.93 -10.99
CA VAL A 242 6.01 6.47 -10.92
C VAL A 242 7.27 6.16 -10.12
N ALA A 243 8.37 6.87 -10.40
CA ALA A 243 9.62 6.72 -9.66
C ALA A 243 9.43 7.02 -8.17
N GLU A 244 8.68 8.07 -7.81
CA GLU A 244 8.32 8.37 -6.42
C GLU A 244 7.59 7.21 -5.73
N ASP A 245 6.60 6.58 -6.37
CA ASP A 245 5.87 5.45 -5.81
C ASP A 245 6.78 4.21 -5.63
N VAL A 246 7.61 3.91 -6.64
CA VAL A 246 8.54 2.78 -6.62
C VAL A 246 9.60 2.94 -5.55
N VAL A 247 10.26 4.11 -5.51
CA VAL A 247 11.31 4.41 -4.53
C VAL A 247 10.73 4.46 -3.12
N TRP A 248 9.57 5.09 -2.92
CA TRP A 248 8.90 5.10 -1.62
C TRP A 248 8.64 3.67 -1.13
N SER A 249 8.11 2.82 -1.99
CA SER A 249 7.89 1.40 -1.70
C SER A 249 9.19 0.66 -1.35
N GLY A 250 10.27 0.89 -2.10
CA GLY A 250 11.57 0.28 -1.86
C GLY A 250 12.22 0.72 -0.53
N LEU A 251 12.12 2.02 -0.21
CA LEU A 251 12.68 2.60 1.00
C LEU A 251 11.95 2.19 2.27
N THR A 252 10.63 2.12 2.21
CA THR A 252 9.77 1.88 3.38
C THR A 252 9.36 0.42 3.51
N GLY A 253 9.55 -0.40 2.49
CA GLY A 253 9.09 -1.80 2.47
C GLY A 253 7.57 -1.92 2.42
N THR A 254 6.84 -0.85 2.08
CA THR A 254 5.38 -0.88 1.95
C THR A 254 4.94 -1.73 0.75
N ALA A 255 5.82 -2.02 -0.21
CA ALA A 255 5.49 -2.74 -1.43
C ALA A 255 4.25 -2.12 -2.10
N LEU A 256 3.23 -2.93 -2.35
CA LEU A 256 1.98 -2.51 -2.97
C LEU A 256 0.98 -1.83 -2.00
N ASN A 257 1.33 -1.54 -0.75
CA ASN A 257 0.39 -0.90 0.16
C ASN A 257 0.14 0.58 -0.21
N VAL A 258 -1.13 1.01 -0.07
CA VAL A 258 -1.57 2.40 -0.14
C VAL A 258 -2.54 2.71 0.98
N ASP A 259 -2.45 3.93 1.50
CA ASP A 259 -3.50 4.50 2.31
C ASP A 259 -4.71 4.84 1.43
N THR A 260 -5.87 4.26 1.76
CA THR A 260 -7.11 4.38 0.98
C THR A 260 -7.51 5.82 0.69
N LEU A 261 -7.52 6.68 1.71
CA LEU A 261 -7.98 8.06 1.60
C LEU A 261 -7.12 8.91 0.64
N PRO A 262 -5.80 9.08 0.88
CA PRO A 262 -4.97 9.89 -0.02
C PRO A 262 -4.89 9.31 -1.44
N TYR A 263 -4.93 7.98 -1.60
CA TYR A 263 -4.96 7.35 -2.91
C TYR A 263 -6.26 7.71 -3.68
N ASN A 264 -7.42 7.55 -3.05
CA ASN A 264 -8.68 7.92 -3.68
C ASN A 264 -8.77 9.43 -3.93
N ASP A 265 -8.32 10.27 -3.00
CA ASP A 265 -8.27 11.72 -3.17
C ASP A 265 -7.44 12.15 -4.38
N MET A 266 -6.34 11.43 -4.66
CA MET A 266 -5.51 11.63 -5.82
C MET A 266 -6.25 11.27 -7.10
N LEU A 267 -6.87 10.09 -7.17
CA LEU A 267 -7.63 9.66 -8.36
C LEU A 267 -8.87 10.54 -8.61
N MET A 268 -9.60 10.92 -7.56
CA MET A 268 -10.76 11.81 -7.67
C MET A 268 -10.35 13.19 -8.17
N ARG A 269 -9.22 13.73 -7.71
CA ARG A 269 -8.67 14.99 -8.24
C ARG A 269 -8.32 14.86 -9.71
N ASP A 270 -7.67 13.76 -10.10
CA ASP A 270 -7.29 13.50 -11.49
C ASP A 270 -8.52 13.40 -12.40
N LEU A 271 -9.65 12.92 -11.88
CA LEU A 271 -10.96 12.87 -12.56
C LEU A 271 -11.71 14.21 -12.58
N GLY A 272 -11.19 15.26 -11.96
CA GLY A 272 -11.88 16.56 -11.82
C GLY A 272 -13.01 16.57 -10.78
N LEU A 273 -13.14 15.51 -9.98
CA LEU A 273 -14.21 15.35 -8.99
C LEU A 273 -13.85 15.95 -7.63
N ASN A 274 -14.89 16.26 -6.84
CA ASN A 274 -14.67 16.68 -5.47
C ASN A 274 -14.26 15.49 -4.58
N ARG A 275 -13.03 15.55 -4.07
CA ARG A 275 -12.48 14.57 -3.11
C ARG A 275 -12.96 14.74 -1.67
N TYR A 276 -13.45 15.93 -1.30
CA TYR A 276 -13.94 16.21 0.06
C TYR A 276 -15.43 15.87 0.16
N ARG A 277 -15.73 14.71 0.73
CA ARG A 277 -17.05 14.06 0.71
C ARG A 277 -17.68 13.89 2.10
N ALA A 278 -17.08 14.41 3.19
CA ALA A 278 -17.72 14.37 4.51
C ALA A 278 -18.90 15.35 4.60
N GLY A 279 -18.89 16.40 3.76
CA GLY A 279 -19.96 17.37 3.63
C GLY A 279 -20.09 18.32 4.84
N GLY A 280 -20.80 19.43 4.64
CA GLY A 280 -21.03 20.42 5.68
C GLY A 280 -19.82 21.33 5.93
N ARG A 281 -19.43 21.52 7.20
CA ARG A 281 -18.35 22.45 7.58
C ARG A 281 -16.97 21.82 7.37
N TRP A 282 -15.97 22.64 7.05
CA TRP A 282 -14.59 22.22 6.76
C TRP A 282 -13.94 21.33 7.84
N TRP A 283 -14.28 21.50 9.12
CA TRP A 283 -13.69 20.69 10.20
C TRP A 283 -14.16 19.23 10.20
N LYS A 284 -15.31 18.93 9.59
CA LYS A 284 -15.79 17.55 9.46
C LYS A 284 -14.82 16.72 8.61
N GLU A 285 -14.19 17.33 7.61
CA GLU A 285 -13.17 16.67 6.79
C GLU A 285 -11.93 16.23 7.61
N LEU A 286 -11.73 16.79 8.81
CA LEU A 286 -10.62 16.40 9.68
C LEU A 286 -10.94 15.24 10.63
N VAL A 287 -12.23 14.95 10.86
CA VAL A 287 -12.66 14.00 11.90
C VAL A 287 -13.64 12.94 11.40
N ALA A 288 -14.17 13.09 10.20
CA ALA A 288 -15.14 12.16 9.63
C ALA A 288 -14.47 10.85 9.23
N VAL A 289 -15.19 9.76 9.47
CA VAL A 289 -14.84 8.43 8.96
C VAL A 289 -15.43 8.30 7.56
N TYR A 290 -14.57 8.10 6.57
CA TYR A 290 -14.99 7.79 5.21
C TYR A 290 -15.29 6.30 5.10
N GLY A 291 -16.38 5.99 4.39
CA GLY A 291 -16.75 4.61 4.07
C GLY A 291 -17.37 4.53 2.68
N PRO A 292 -17.91 3.36 2.30
CA PRO A 292 -18.49 3.18 0.95
C PRO A 292 -19.54 4.22 0.58
N ARG A 293 -20.40 4.61 1.54
CA ARG A 293 -21.43 5.65 1.32
C ARG A 293 -20.86 7.01 0.96
N SER A 294 -19.65 7.33 1.42
CA SER A 294 -18.98 8.58 1.08
C SER A 294 -18.74 8.69 -0.42
N TYR A 295 -18.58 7.57 -1.13
CA TYR A 295 -18.29 7.51 -2.58
C TYR A 295 -19.52 7.14 -3.43
N ALA A 296 -20.71 7.09 -2.83
CA ALA A 296 -21.93 6.83 -3.58
C ALA A 296 -22.16 7.92 -4.66
N GLY A 297 -22.49 7.49 -5.88
CA GLY A 297 -22.83 8.37 -7.00
C GLY A 297 -21.65 9.00 -7.74
N ILE A 298 -20.40 8.60 -7.46
CA ILE A 298 -19.22 9.19 -8.14
C ILE A 298 -19.23 8.98 -9.66
N VAL A 299 -19.83 7.88 -10.13
CA VAL A 299 -19.95 7.60 -11.57
C VAL A 299 -20.90 8.59 -12.22
N ASP A 300 -22.08 8.82 -11.63
CA ASP A 300 -23.06 9.77 -12.15
C ASP A 300 -22.50 11.20 -12.11
N GLU A 301 -21.83 11.58 -11.02
CA GLU A 301 -21.14 12.88 -10.87
C GLU A 301 -20.14 13.12 -12.00
N TRP A 302 -19.34 12.11 -12.34
CA TRP A 302 -18.36 12.19 -13.43
C TRP A 302 -19.00 12.27 -14.81
N MET A 303 -20.06 11.48 -15.05
CA MET A 303 -20.79 11.50 -16.31
C MET A 303 -21.48 12.86 -16.55
N GLU A 304 -22.08 13.45 -15.51
CA GLU A 304 -22.65 14.80 -15.57
C GLU A 304 -21.59 15.86 -15.86
N MET A 305 -20.43 15.78 -15.19
CA MET A 305 -19.32 16.71 -15.42
C MET A 305 -18.85 16.66 -16.88
N ARG A 306 -18.68 15.46 -17.45
CA ARG A 306 -18.29 15.29 -18.87
C ARG A 306 -19.37 15.72 -19.85
N ALA A 307 -20.64 15.64 -19.49
CA ALA A 307 -21.71 16.17 -20.33
C ALA A 307 -21.63 17.71 -20.40
N ARG A 308 -21.46 18.38 -19.25
CA ARG A 308 -21.37 19.85 -19.18
C ARG A 308 -20.11 20.43 -19.84
N GLY A 309 -18.99 19.71 -19.83
CA GLY A 309 -17.75 20.16 -20.48
C GLY A 309 -17.76 20.06 -22.01
N ARG A 310 -18.78 19.41 -22.59
CA ARG A 310 -18.94 19.24 -24.05
C ARG A 310 -20.01 20.17 -24.66
N GLU A 311 -20.71 20.94 -23.83
CA GLU A 311 -21.64 22.02 -24.22
C GLU A 311 -20.92 23.37 -24.28
#